data_AF-A0A8D8P7Y4-F1
#
_entry.id   AF-A0A8D8P7Y4-F1
#
_cell.length_a   1.000
_cell.length_b   1.000
_cell.length_c   1.000
_cell.angle_alpha   90.00
_cell.angle_beta   90.00
_cell.angle_gamma   90.00
#
_symmetry.space_group_name_H-M   'P 1'
#
loop_
_entity.id
_entity.type
_entity.pdbx_description
1 polymer ?
#
loop_
_entity_poly.entity_id
_entity_poly.type
_entity_poly.pdbx_seq_one_letter_code
_entity_poly.pdbx_strand_id
1 'polypeptide(L)'
;IDCGSHLAKMTDPDSATIKKTQNSLGKYVKKPALTEKLLKKPPFRFLHDVINVVIKDTNFLKGLYSPEELVSDNIKDRDAKVAYLQKLIDVTKSVTGKDLKVRPSKIVAGLEPDKTNELLQAIGYALDKKLDSTE
;
A
#
# COMPACT_ATOMS: atom_id res chain seq x y z
N ILE A 1 29.44 -22.49 -16.19
CA ILE A 1 28.24 -23.25 -15.78
C ILE A 1 27.61 -22.46 -14.64
N ASP A 2 26.64 -21.61 -14.97
CA ASP A 2 25.43 -21.48 -14.16
C ASP A 2 24.30 -21.12 -15.13
N CYS A 3 23.34 -22.03 -15.21
CA CYS A 3 22.24 -22.01 -16.13
C CYS A 3 21.07 -21.41 -15.37
N GLY A 4 20.59 -20.25 -15.81
CA GLY A 4 19.24 -19.80 -15.54
C GLY A 4 19.07 -18.85 -14.36
N SER A 5 18.73 -17.61 -14.67
CA SER A 5 17.55 -16.96 -14.09
C SER A 5 17.38 -15.54 -14.63
N HIS A 6 16.60 -15.41 -15.70
CA HIS A 6 15.57 -14.36 -15.70
C HIS A 6 14.39 -14.80 -16.55
N LEU A 7 13.85 -15.95 -16.14
CA LEU A 7 12.45 -16.25 -16.38
C LEU A 7 11.67 -15.06 -15.81
N ALA A 8 11.08 -14.24 -16.67
CA ALA A 8 10.01 -13.31 -16.32
C ALA A 8 8.88 -14.16 -15.74
N LYS A 9 9.00 -14.48 -14.44
CA LYS A 9 8.08 -15.34 -13.72
C LYS A 9 6.86 -14.52 -13.36
N MET A 10 5.73 -15.06 -13.81
CA MET A 10 4.40 -14.95 -13.25
C MET A 10 4.30 -14.19 -11.93
N THR A 11 3.43 -13.19 -11.97
CA THR A 11 3.01 -12.13 -11.05
C THR A 11 2.58 -12.57 -9.63
N ASP A 12 3.37 -13.37 -8.93
CA ASP A 12 3.22 -13.60 -7.50
C ASP A 12 4.25 -12.75 -6.74
N PRO A 13 3.85 -11.94 -5.75
CA PRO A 13 4.82 -11.18 -4.96
C PRO A 13 5.76 -12.17 -4.26
N ASP A 14 7.05 -12.10 -4.58
CA ASP A 14 8.06 -12.97 -3.98
C ASP A 14 8.03 -12.88 -2.45
N SER A 15 8.35 -13.98 -1.76
CA SER A 15 8.43 -13.98 -0.29
C SER A 15 9.44 -12.94 0.21
N ALA A 16 10.47 -12.60 -0.58
CA ALA A 16 11.40 -11.51 -0.30
C ALA A 16 10.71 -10.13 -0.27
N THR A 17 9.88 -9.83 -1.27
CA THR A 17 9.07 -8.61 -1.39
C THR A 17 8.12 -8.49 -0.21
N ILE A 18 7.44 -9.59 0.15
CA ILE A 18 6.53 -9.64 1.30
C ILE A 18 7.29 -9.38 2.61
N LYS A 19 8.41 -10.06 2.86
CA LYS A 19 9.21 -9.86 4.07
C LYS A 19 9.72 -8.42 4.19
N LYS A 20 10.08 -7.80 3.06
CA LYS A 20 10.48 -6.40 3.02
C LYS A 20 9.32 -5.48 3.42
N THR A 21 8.14 -5.68 2.84
CA THR A 21 6.91 -4.96 3.22
C THR A 21 6.62 -5.15 4.72
N GLN A 22 6.68 -6.38 5.23
CA GLN A 22 6.47 -6.69 6.65
C GLN A 22 7.46 -5.97 7.57
N ASN A 23 8.74 -5.90 7.20
CA ASN A 23 9.76 -5.23 8.02
C ASN A 23 9.61 -3.71 7.96
N SER A 24 9.35 -3.14 6.78
CA SER A 24 9.19 -1.69 6.61
C SER A 24 7.90 -1.19 7.25
N LEU A 25 6.75 -1.80 6.93
CA LEU A 25 5.44 -1.37 7.46
C LEU A 25 5.14 -1.92 8.85
N GLY A 26 5.60 -3.12 9.20
CA GLY A 26 5.28 -3.75 10.48
C GLY A 26 5.86 -3.04 11.71
N LYS A 27 6.82 -2.13 11.53
CA LYS A 27 7.30 -1.21 12.57
C LYS A 27 6.24 -0.19 12.99
N TYR A 28 5.45 0.28 12.02
CA TYR A 28 4.42 1.32 12.19
C TYR A 28 3.02 0.71 12.32
N VAL A 29 2.79 -0.42 11.66
CA VAL A 29 1.49 -1.09 11.60
C VAL A 29 1.56 -2.39 12.39
N LYS A 30 1.22 -2.30 13.68
CA LYS A 30 1.15 -3.47 14.59
C LYS A 30 -0.11 -4.32 14.38
N LYS A 31 -1.20 -3.70 13.94
CA LYS A 31 -2.48 -4.33 13.57
C LYS A 31 -3.00 -3.55 12.36
N PRO A 32 -3.43 -4.20 11.27
CA PRO A 32 -3.71 -5.62 11.09
C PRO A 32 -2.45 -6.48 10.82
N ALA A 33 -2.53 -7.79 11.01
CA ALA A 33 -1.39 -8.70 10.81
C ALA A 33 -0.97 -8.73 9.33
N LEU A 34 0.24 -8.25 9.01
CA LEU A 34 0.80 -8.21 7.65
C LEU A 34 1.22 -9.61 7.18
N THR A 35 0.30 -10.57 7.05
CA THR A 35 0.64 -11.95 6.66
C THR A 35 0.83 -12.10 5.15
N GLU A 36 1.62 -13.09 4.72
CA GLU A 36 1.84 -13.40 3.29
C GLU A 36 0.53 -13.63 2.53
N LYS A 37 -0.47 -14.26 3.15
CA LYS A 37 -1.79 -14.48 2.54
C LYS A 37 -2.51 -13.18 2.22
N LEU A 38 -2.43 -12.19 3.11
CA LEU A 38 -3.05 -10.89 2.91
C LEU A 38 -2.26 -10.04 1.90
N LEU A 39 -0.93 -10.14 1.87
CA LEU A 39 -0.11 -9.43 0.88
C LEU A 39 -0.19 -10.05 -0.52
N LYS A 40 -0.48 -11.34 -0.63
CA LYS A 40 -0.77 -12.01 -1.91
C LYS A 40 -2.15 -11.67 -2.46
N LYS A 41 -3.14 -11.45 -1.60
CA LYS A 41 -4.50 -11.06 -2.02
C LYS A 41 -5.11 -10.05 -1.05
N PRO A 42 -4.67 -8.78 -1.10
CA PRO A 42 -5.06 -7.79 -0.10
C PRO A 42 -6.54 -7.43 -0.28
N PRO A 43 -7.40 -7.73 0.72
CA PRO A 43 -8.77 -7.22 0.68
C PRO A 43 -8.74 -5.70 0.92
N PHE A 44 -9.68 -4.97 0.32
CA PHE A 44 -9.78 -3.52 0.50
C PHE A 44 -9.81 -3.11 1.98
N ARG A 45 -10.50 -3.89 2.82
CA ARG A 45 -10.58 -3.65 4.27
C ARG A 45 -9.21 -3.67 4.94
N PHE A 46 -8.31 -4.56 4.51
CA PHE A 46 -6.94 -4.63 5.04
C PHE A 46 -6.13 -3.41 4.62
N LEU A 47 -6.19 -3.01 3.34
CA LEU A 47 -5.53 -1.81 2.85
C LEU A 47 -5.99 -0.58 3.63
N HIS A 48 -7.31 -0.42 3.78
CA HIS A 48 -7.90 0.69 4.50
C HIS A 48 -7.42 0.74 5.96
N ASP A 49 -7.46 -0.40 6.68
CA ASP A 49 -7.01 -0.50 8.07
C ASP A 49 -5.51 -0.16 8.23
N VAL A 50 -4.66 -0.69 7.33
CA VAL A 50 -3.22 -0.37 7.28
C VAL A 50 -3.00 1.14 7.12
N ILE A 51 -3.68 1.77 6.16
CA ILE A 51 -3.54 3.20 5.89
C ILE A 51 -4.02 4.01 7.10
N ASN A 52 -5.15 3.63 7.70
CA ASN A 52 -5.70 4.32 8.86
C ASN A 52 -4.74 4.27 10.06
N VAL A 53 -4.08 3.13 10.26
CA VAL A 53 -3.06 2.96 11.30
C VAL A 53 -1.82 3.79 10.99
N VAL A 54 -1.34 3.79 9.74
CA VAL A 54 -0.25 4.67 9.32
C VAL A 54 -0.59 6.13 9.59
N ILE A 55 -1.78 6.59 9.22
CA ILE A 55 -2.22 7.98 9.46
C ILE A 55 -2.25 8.29 10.95
N LYS A 56 -2.77 7.38 11.79
CA LYS A 56 -2.85 7.60 13.24
C LYS A 56 -1.49 7.58 13.93
N ASP A 57 -0.62 6.64 13.55
CA ASP A 57 0.66 6.41 14.22
C ASP A 57 1.74 7.41 13.76
N THR A 58 1.78 7.67 12.45
CA THR A 58 2.84 8.46 11.82
C THR A 58 2.41 9.86 11.39
N ASN A 59 1.10 10.15 11.40
CA ASN A 59 0.52 11.39 10.84
C ASN A 59 0.85 11.63 9.35
N PHE A 60 1.40 10.63 8.65
CA PHE A 60 1.95 10.74 7.31
C PHE A 60 0.91 10.99 6.20
N LEU A 61 -0.40 11.02 6.47
CA LEU A 61 -1.42 11.52 5.51
C LEU A 61 -2.52 12.28 6.25
N LYS A 62 -2.16 12.91 7.37
CA LYS A 62 -3.11 13.65 8.19
C LYS A 62 -3.62 14.85 7.40
N GLY A 63 -4.94 14.94 7.24
CA GLY A 63 -5.57 16.00 6.46
C GLY A 63 -5.72 15.68 4.96
N LEU A 64 -5.14 14.58 4.46
CA LEU A 64 -5.35 14.15 3.08
C LEU A 64 -6.75 13.57 2.85
N TYR A 65 -7.22 12.80 3.82
CA TYR A 65 -8.53 12.17 3.80
C TYR A 65 -9.48 12.88 4.74
N SER A 66 -10.72 13.03 4.28
CA SER A 66 -11.80 13.52 5.14
C SER A 66 -12.11 12.50 6.24
N PRO A 67 -12.60 12.93 7.40
CA PRO A 67 -13.00 12.02 8.48
C PRO A 67 -14.01 10.98 8.02
N GLU A 68 -14.83 11.32 7.02
CA GLU A 68 -15.76 10.41 6.37
C GLU A 68 -15.05 9.29 5.61
N GLU A 69 -13.98 9.59 4.88
CA GLU A 69 -13.19 8.62 4.10
C GLU A 69 -12.34 7.71 5.00
N LEU A 70 -11.99 8.18 6.20
CA LEU A 70 -11.30 7.39 7.22
C LEU A 70 -12.21 6.34 7.88
N VAL A 71 -13.51 6.34 7.57
CA VAL A 71 -14.46 5.33 8.02
C VAL A 71 -14.71 4.34 6.89
N SER A 72 -14.24 3.10 7.06
CA SER A 72 -14.44 2.04 6.07
C SER A 72 -15.92 1.73 5.77
N ASP A 73 -16.83 2.07 6.70
CA ASP A 73 -18.27 1.98 6.46
C ASP A 73 -18.74 3.02 5.42
N ASN A 74 -18.18 4.23 5.38
CA ASN A 74 -18.62 5.22 4.40
C ASN A 74 -18.16 4.89 2.97
N ILE A 75 -17.06 4.15 2.81
CA ILE A 75 -16.53 3.75 1.50
C ILE A 75 -17.12 2.39 1.06
N LYS A 76 -18.39 2.39 0.67
CA LYS A 76 -19.08 1.21 0.12
C LYS A 76 -18.92 1.11 -1.40
N ASP A 77 -19.03 2.26 -2.07
CA ASP A 77 -18.97 2.40 -3.52
C ASP A 77 -17.61 2.06 -4.11
N ARG A 78 -17.65 1.40 -5.28
CA ARG A 78 -16.43 1.08 -6.03
C ARG A 78 -15.66 2.35 -6.41
N ASP A 79 -16.38 3.41 -6.79
CA ASP A 79 -15.78 4.69 -7.18
C ASP A 79 -15.06 5.35 -6.00
N ALA A 80 -15.69 5.38 -4.82
CA ALA A 80 -15.09 5.89 -3.60
C ALA A 80 -13.80 5.12 -3.22
N LYS A 81 -13.80 3.78 -3.36
CA LYS A 81 -12.58 2.95 -3.14
C LYS A 81 -11.45 3.31 -4.11
N VAL A 82 -11.80 3.58 -5.36
CA VAL A 82 -10.86 3.97 -6.40
C VAL A 82 -10.29 5.35 -6.11
N ALA A 83 -11.14 6.33 -5.79
CA ALA A 83 -10.73 7.68 -5.43
C ALA A 83 -9.81 7.69 -4.18
N TYR A 84 -10.16 6.91 -3.16
CA TYR A 84 -9.37 6.77 -1.93
C TYR A 84 -7.94 6.27 -2.19
N LEU A 85 -7.82 5.20 -2.99
CA LEU A 85 -6.52 4.66 -3.38
C LEU A 85 -5.78 5.58 -4.36
N GLN A 86 -6.49 6.29 -5.23
CA GLN A 86 -5.89 7.25 -6.16
C GLN A 86 -5.19 8.38 -5.42
N LYS A 87 -5.86 8.97 -4.40
CA LYS A 87 -5.26 9.98 -3.51
C LYS A 87 -4.01 9.45 -2.81
N LEU A 88 -4.06 8.20 -2.32
CA LEU A 88 -2.91 7.56 -1.68
C LEU A 88 -1.72 7.47 -2.63
N ILE A 89 -1.97 6.98 -3.84
CA ILE A 89 -0.93 6.77 -4.85
C ILE A 89 -0.32 8.11 -5.23
N ASP A 90 -1.13 9.15 -5.43
CA ASP A 90 -0.67 10.48 -5.82
C ASP A 90 0.28 11.08 -4.78
N VAL A 91 -0.12 11.08 -3.51
CA VAL A 91 0.75 11.55 -2.41
C VAL A 91 1.96 10.66 -2.24
N THR A 92 1.81 9.34 -2.29
CA THR A 92 2.96 8.43 -2.17
C THR A 92 3.96 8.68 -3.29
N LYS A 93 3.50 8.91 -4.53
CA LYS A 93 4.36 9.28 -5.66
C LYS A 93 5.05 10.62 -5.43
N SER A 94 4.29 11.62 -5.00
CA SER A 94 4.82 12.97 -4.74
C SER A 94 5.91 12.93 -3.66
N VAL A 95 5.63 12.23 -2.55
CA VAL A 95 6.54 12.13 -1.41
C VAL A 95 7.76 11.26 -1.73
N THR A 96 7.57 10.09 -2.35
CA THR A 96 8.68 9.17 -2.64
C THR A 96 9.48 9.52 -3.89
N GLY A 97 8.93 10.37 -4.77
CA GLY A 97 9.49 10.68 -6.08
C GLY A 97 9.54 9.48 -7.04
N LYS A 98 8.86 8.37 -6.72
CA LYS A 98 8.87 7.14 -7.53
C LYS A 98 7.67 7.09 -8.48
N ASP A 99 7.91 6.76 -9.75
CA ASP A 99 6.80 6.47 -10.67
C ASP A 99 6.19 5.09 -10.39
N LEU A 100 5.17 5.08 -9.55
CA LEU A 100 4.39 3.88 -9.25
C LEU A 100 3.36 3.62 -10.36
N LYS A 101 3.49 2.54 -11.14
CA LYS A 101 2.52 2.15 -12.20
C LYS A 101 1.26 1.46 -11.66
N VAL A 102 0.85 1.87 -10.47
CA VAL A 102 -0.22 1.27 -9.67
C VAL A 102 -1.57 1.83 -10.12
N ARG A 103 -2.56 0.94 -10.35
CA ARG A 103 -3.92 1.33 -10.74
C ARG A 103 -4.91 1.02 -9.62
N PRO A 104 -5.57 2.03 -9.02
CA PRO A 104 -6.50 1.80 -7.92
C PRO A 104 -7.65 0.87 -8.30
N SER A 105 -8.20 1.00 -9.51
CA SER A 105 -9.29 0.14 -10.00
C SER A 105 -8.91 -1.34 -10.09
N LYS A 106 -7.63 -1.65 -10.29
CA LYS A 106 -7.11 -3.03 -10.31
C LYS A 106 -6.93 -3.56 -8.90
N ILE A 107 -6.39 -2.74 -7.99
CA ILE A 107 -6.25 -3.08 -6.56
C ILE A 107 -7.61 -3.37 -5.94
N VAL A 108 -8.62 -2.52 -6.17
CA VAL A 108 -9.99 -2.73 -5.66
C VAL A 108 -10.58 -4.05 -6.18
N ALA A 109 -10.23 -4.44 -7.40
CA ALA A 109 -10.64 -5.71 -7.99
C ALA A 109 -9.81 -6.92 -7.48
N GLY A 110 -8.83 -6.70 -6.60
CA GLY A 110 -7.90 -7.74 -6.14
C GLY A 110 -6.94 -8.23 -7.22
N LEU A 111 -6.68 -7.38 -8.23
CA LEU A 111 -5.76 -7.63 -9.33
C LEU A 111 -4.44 -6.89 -9.10
N GLU A 112 -3.35 -7.43 -9.63
CA GLU A 112 -1.99 -6.86 -9.51
C GLU A 112 -1.52 -6.70 -8.05
N PRO A 113 -1.44 -7.79 -7.27
CA PRO A 113 -0.92 -7.75 -5.90
C PRO A 113 0.54 -7.26 -5.86
N ASP A 114 1.31 -7.51 -6.91
CA ASP A 114 2.69 -7.06 -7.07
C ASP A 114 2.82 -5.53 -6.94
N LYS A 115 2.04 -4.80 -7.75
CA LYS A 115 1.94 -3.33 -7.68
C LYS A 115 1.42 -2.83 -6.34
N THR A 116 0.50 -3.57 -5.72
CA THR A 116 0.00 -3.21 -4.38
C THR A 116 1.12 -3.31 -3.35
N ASN A 117 1.98 -4.33 -3.45
CA ASN A 117 3.16 -4.47 -2.59
C ASN A 117 4.18 -3.34 -2.85
N GLU A 118 4.40 -2.94 -4.11
CA GLU A 118 5.24 -1.77 -4.42
C GLU A 118 4.73 -0.49 -3.73
N LEU A 119 3.42 -0.24 -3.77
CA LEU A 119 2.81 0.90 -3.08
C LEU A 119 3.04 0.83 -1.57
N LEU A 120 2.81 -0.34 -0.96
CA LEU A 120 3.02 -0.55 0.47
C LEU A 120 4.50 -0.35 0.86
N GLN A 121 5.44 -0.83 0.05
CA GLN A 121 6.87 -0.59 0.26
C GLN A 121 7.25 0.88 0.11
N ALA A 122 6.65 1.59 -0.86
CA ALA A 122 6.88 3.01 -1.06
C ALA A 122 6.43 3.82 0.16
N ILE A 123 5.25 3.50 0.72
CA ILE A 123 4.77 4.08 1.98
C ILE A 123 5.75 3.75 3.11
N GLY A 124 6.09 2.48 3.32
CA GLY A 124 7.03 2.08 4.37
C GLY A 124 8.39 2.76 4.25
N TYR A 125 8.89 2.99 3.03
CA TYR A 125 10.10 3.76 2.76
C TYR A 125 9.95 5.23 3.10
N ALA A 126 8.83 5.84 2.75
CA ALA A 126 8.57 7.24 3.07
C ALA A 126 8.44 7.48 4.58
N LEU A 127 7.82 6.53 5.30
CA LEU A 127 7.76 6.51 6.76
C LEU A 127 9.15 6.36 7.39
N ASP A 128 9.97 5.43 6.89
CA ASP A 128 11.35 5.24 7.35
C ASP A 128 12.22 6.48 7.15
N LYS A 129 12.01 7.17 6.03
CA LYS A 129 12.64 8.46 5.73
C LYS A 129 12.03 9.64 6.47
N LYS A 130 10.94 9.45 7.23
CA LYS A 130 10.13 10.50 7.86
C LYS A 130 9.85 11.67 6.90
N LEU A 131 9.46 11.33 5.68
CA LEU A 131 9.04 12.37 4.75
C LEU A 131 7.73 12.94 5.25
N ASP A 132 7.55 14.26 5.18
CA ASP A 132 6.29 14.89 5.53
C ASP A 132 5.42 14.98 4.28
N SER A 133 4.15 14.59 4.41
CA SER A 133 3.14 14.74 3.34
C SER A 133 2.41 16.07 3.42
N THR A 134 2.92 16.99 4.26
CA THR A 134 2.38 18.33 4.46
C THR A 134 3.18 19.27 3.56
N GLU A 135 2.66 19.58 2.38
CA GLU A 135 2.95 20.85 1.70
C GLU A 135 1.82 21.84 2.03
#